data_AF-A0A0V0GS84-F1
#
_entry.id   AF-A0A0V0GS84-F1
#
_cell.length_a   1.000
_cell.length_b   1.000
_cell.length_c   1.000
_cell.angle_alpha   90.00
_cell.angle_beta   90.00
_cell.angle_gamma   90.00
#
_symmetry.space_group_name_H-M   'P 1'
#
loop_
_entity.id
_entity.type
_entity.pdbx_description
1 polymer ?
#
loop_
_entity_poly.entity_id
_entity_poly.type
_entity_poly.pdbx_seq_one_letter_code
_entity_poly.pdbx_strand_id
1 'polypeptide(L)' 'MYHFWKDTDCNILNFITEACASGNLREYRKKHRHVSIKALKKWSRQILQGLDFLHTHNPCVIHRDLNCSNIFINGNVGKV' A
#
# COMPACT_ATOMS: atom_id res chain seq x y z
N MET A 1 9.62 6.13 0.44
CA MET A 1 10.03 6.25 1.85
C MET A 1 10.81 7.53 1.99
N TYR A 2 10.37 8.46 2.85
CA TYR A 2 10.99 9.79 2.92
C TYR A 2 12.21 9.79 3.84
N HIS A 3 12.10 9.17 5.01
CA HIS A 3 13.19 9.11 5.99
C HIS A 3 12.96 7.97 6.99
N PHE A 4 13.98 7.62 7.78
CA PHE A 4 13.86 6.77 8.97
C PHE A 4 14.88 7.17 10.02
N TRP A 5 14.64 6.82 11.28
CA TRP A 5 15.65 6.92 12.33
C TRP A 5 15.55 5.75 13.29
N LYS A 6 16.70 5.36 13.86
CA LYS A 6 16.77 4.36 14.92
C LYS A 6 16.87 5.09 16.25
N ASP A 7 15.92 4.84 17.13
CA ASP A 7 16.03 5.16 18.55
C ASP A 7 16.84 4.04 19.21
N THR A 8 18.10 4.34 19.56
CA THR A 8 19.02 3.36 20.16
C THR A 8 18.66 3.03 21.59
N ASP A 9 18.05 3.96 22.32
CA ASP A 9 17.78 3.81 23.74
C ASP A 9 16.57 2.89 23.95
N CYS A 10 15.57 3.00 23.08
CA CYS A 10 14.39 2.13 23.08
C CYS A 10 14.49 0.94 22.12
N ASN A 11 15.55 0.86 21.30
CA ASN A 11 15.70 -0.12 20.22
C ASN A 11 14.51 -0.14 19.23
N ILE A 12 14.02 1.05 18.86
CA ILE A 12 12.88 1.22 17.95
C ILE A 12 13.38 1.75 16.60
N LEU A 13 12.85 1.20 15.50
CA LEU A 13 13.08 1.72 14.16
C LEU A 13 11.83 2.48 13.69
N ASN A 14 11.97 3.79 13.50
CA ASN A 14 10.88 4.68 13.11
C ASN A 14 10.97 5.03 11.62
N PHE A 15 9.83 5.04 10.94
CA PHE A 15 9.73 5.29 9.49
C PHE A 15 8.88 6.53 9.22
N ILE A 16 9.31 7.39 8.29
CA ILE A 16 8.52 8.50 7.74
C ILE A 16 8.06 8.13 6.33
N THR A 17 6.75 8.06 6.13
CA THR A 17 6.10 7.72 4.86
C THR A 17 5.06 8.77 4.47
N GLU A 18 4.54 8.68 3.25
CA GLU A 18 3.40 9.49 2.81
C GLU A 18 2.17 9.21 3.68
N ALA A 19 1.45 10.27 4.04
CA ALA A 19 0.19 10.16 4.76
C ALA A 19 -0.94 9.73 3.82
N CYS A 20 -1.41 8.49 3.97
CA CYS A 20 -2.48 7.93 3.15
C CYS A 20 -3.88 8.22 3.75
N ALA A 21 -4.37 9.45 3.56
CA ALA A 21 -5.58 9.95 4.24
C ALA A 21 -6.89 9.21 3.89
N SER A 22 -6.99 8.52 2.74
CA SER A 22 -8.22 7.84 2.33
C SER A 22 -8.34 6.40 2.83
N GLY A 23 -7.40 5.94 3.67
CA GLY A 23 -7.43 4.62 4.28
C GLY A 23 -7.03 3.49 3.33
N ASN A 24 -7.38 2.26 3.71
CA ASN A 24 -6.98 1.04 3.00
C ASN A 24 -8.15 0.32 2.31
N LEU A 25 -7.85 -0.64 1.44
CA LEU A 25 -8.84 -1.44 0.69
C LEU A 25 -9.81 -2.19 1.61
N ARG A 26 -9.38 -2.63 2.79
CA ARG A 26 -10.26 -3.30 3.76
C ARG A 26 -11.36 -2.36 4.24
N GLU A 27 -11.00 -1.17 4.69
CA GLU A 27 -11.96 -0.17 5.17
C GLU A 27 -12.81 0.40 4.02
N TYR A 28 -12.23 0.59 2.84
CA TYR A 28 -12.98 0.99 1.66
C TYR A 28 -14.07 -0.02 1.32
N ARG A 29 -13.75 -1.32 1.30
CA ARG A 29 -14.73 -2.37 0.98
C ARG A 29 -15.85 -2.47 2.02
N LYS A 30 -15.58 -2.19 3.29
CA LYS A 30 -16.61 -2.10 4.34
C LYS A 30 -17.58 -0.95 4.08
N LYS A 31 -17.08 0.22 3.66
CA LYS A 31 -17.89 1.41 3.36
C LYS A 31 -18.63 1.30 2.01
N HIS A 32 -18.01 0.67 1.01
CA HIS A 32 -18.53 0.56 -0.35
C HIS A 32 -18.79 -0.92 -0.69
N ARG A 33 -19.99 -1.40 -0.36
CA ARG A 33 -20.39 -2.81 -0.55
C ARG A 33 -20.36 -3.25 -2.01
N HIS A 34 -20.65 -2.34 -2.93
CA HIS A 34 -20.64 -2.58 -4.36
C HIS A 34 -19.47 -1.82 -5.01
N VAL A 35 -18.52 -2.58 -5.54
CA VAL A 35 -17.38 -2.04 -6.30
C VAL A 35 -17.51 -2.52 -7.74
N SER A 36 -17.39 -1.60 -8.69
CA SER A 36 -17.48 -1.94 -10.10
C SER A 36 -16.33 -2.86 -10.54
N ILE A 37 -16.60 -3.77 -11.48
CA ILE A 37 -15.56 -4.64 -12.04
C ILE A 37 -14.44 -3.84 -12.72
N LYS A 38 -14.76 -2.66 -13.27
CA LYS A 38 -13.79 -1.74 -13.87
C LYS A 38 -12.80 -1.22 -12.83
N ALA A 39 -13.29 -0.83 -11.64
CA ALA A 39 -12.43 -0.39 -10.54
C ALA A 39 -11.55 -1.54 -10.04
N LEU A 40 -12.12 -2.73 -9.82
CA LEU A 40 -11.35 -3.92 -9.41
C LEU A 40 -10.21 -4.22 -10.40
N LYS A 41 -10.50 -4.27 -11.71
CA LYS A 41 -9.47 -4.49 -12.74
C LYS A 41 -8.38 -3.43 -12.72
N LYS A 42 -8.74 -2.15 -12.50
CA LYS A 42 -7.77 -1.05 -12.39
C LYS A 42 -6.86 -1.26 -11.18
N TRP A 43 -7.42 -1.53 -10.02
CA TRP A 43 -6.68 -1.73 -8.78
C TRP A 43 -5.78 -2.94 -8.84
N SER A 44 -6.27 -4.08 -9.35
CA SER A 44 -5.45 -5.28 -9.55
C SER A 44 -4.24 -4.99 -10.43
N ARG A 45 -4.39 -4.21 -11.51
CA ARG A 45 -3.27 -3.82 -12.36
C ARG A 45 -2.23 -2.99 -11.62
N GLN A 46 -2.67 -2.00 -10.83
CA GLN A 46 -1.75 -1.16 -10.04
C GLN A 46 -1.00 -1.97 -8.97
N ILE A 47 -1.69 -2.88 -8.28
CA ILE A 47 -1.07 -3.78 -7.29
C ILE A 47 -0.03 -4.68 -7.96
N LEU A 48 -0.37 -5.27 -9.12
CA LEU A 48 0.57 -6.11 -9.87
C LEU A 48 1.79 -5.31 -10.36
N GLN A 49 1.61 -4.07 -10.81
CA GLN A 49 2.72 -3.18 -11.18
C GLN A 49 3.62 -2.85 -9.98
N GLY A 50 3.03 -2.61 -8.80
CA GLY A 50 3.78 -2.42 -7.57
C GLY A 50 4.57 -3.66 -7.15
N LEU A 51 3.98 -4.85 -7.29
CA LEU A 51 4.66 -6.11 -7.01
C LEU A 51 5.79 -6.41 -8.00
N ASP A 52 5.56 -6.16 -9.28
CA ASP A 52 6.59 -6.29 -10.32
C ASP A 52 7.79 -5.38 -10.03
N PHE A 53 7.53 -4.11 -9.68
CA PHE A 53 8.56 -3.17 -9.25
C PHE A 53 9.39 -3.68 -8.05
N LEU A 54 8.75 -4.26 -7.04
CA LEU A 54 9.43 -4.83 -5.88
C LEU A 54 10.24 -6.10 -6.23
N HIS A 55 9.66 -6.99 -7.03
CA HIS A 55 10.23 -8.30 -7.35
C HIS A 55 11.39 -8.23 -8.37
N THR A 56 11.41 -7.19 -9.20
CA THR A 56 12.50 -6.93 -10.17
C THR A 56 13.70 -6.21 -9.55
N HIS A 57 13.61 -5.77 -8.30
CA HIS A 57 14.74 -5.17 -7.60
C HIS A 57 15.86 -6.20 -7.35
N ASN A 58 17.11 -5.74 -7.22
CA ASN A 58 18.23 -6.59 -6.84
C ASN A 58 18.96 -6.01 -5.61
N PRO A 59 18.86 -6.63 -4.43
CA PRO A 59 18.16 -7.89 -4.15
C PRO A 59 16.63 -7.76 -4.27
N CYS A 60 15.97 -8.87 -4.63
CA CYS A 60 14.52 -8.94 -4.76
C CYS A 60 13.83 -8.56 -3.45
N VAL A 61 12.87 -7.63 -3.51
CA VAL A 61 12.11 -7.19 -2.34
C VAL A 61 10.78 -7.94 -2.32
N ILE A 62 10.57 -8.78 -1.30
CA ILE A 62 9.30 -9.49 -1.10
C ILE A 62 8.45 -8.66 -0.14
N HIS A 63 7.21 -8.33 -0.52
CA HIS A 63 6.30 -7.55 0.33
C HIS A 63 6.01 -8.22 1.69
N ARG A 64 5.94 -9.56 1.71
CA ARG A 64 5.70 -10.45 2.87
C ARG A 64 4.35 -10.34 3.57
N ASP A 65 3.69 -9.19 3.59
CA ASP A 65 2.37 -9.00 4.20
C ASP A 65 1.35 -8.37 3.25
N LEU A 66 1.19 -8.97 2.06
CA LEU A 66 0.27 -8.46 1.04
C LEU A 66 -1.17 -8.81 1.40
N ASN A 67 -1.93 -7.83 1.85
CA ASN A 67 -3.35 -7.98 2.16
C ASN A 67 -4.10 -6.63 2.03
N CYS A 68 -5.44 -6.64 2.02
CA CYS A 68 -6.24 -5.43 1.83
C CYS A 68 -6.08 -4.35 2.92
N SER A 69 -5.52 -4.66 4.09
CA SER A 69 -5.21 -3.68 5.13
C SER A 69 -3.96 -2.87 4.81
N ASN A 70 -3.02 -3.44 4.03
CA ASN A 70 -1.73 -2.85 3.68
C ASN A 70 -1.70 -2.24 2.27
N ILE A 71 -2.85 -2.21 1.59
CA ILE A 71 -3.01 -1.52 0.32
C ILE A 71 -3.85 -0.27 0.57
N PHE A 72 -3.20 0.89 0.46
CA PHE A 72 -3.80 2.20 0.68
C PHE A 72 -4.43 2.73 -0.61
N ILE A 73 -5.52 3.49 -0.48
CA ILE A 73 -6.22 4.09 -1.62
C ILE A 73 -6.05 5.60 -1.55
N ASN A 74 -5.91 6.26 -2.69
CA ASN A 74 -6.04 7.70 -2.82
C ASN A 74 -7.44 8.06 -3.34
N GLY A 75 -8.29 8.57 -2.43
CA GLY A 75 -9.70 8.87 -2.65
C GLY A 75 -9.97 10.05 -3.59
N ASN A 76 -8.98 10.91 -3.86
CA ASN A 76 -9.15 12.07 -4.74
C ASN A 76 -9.00 11.72 -6.23
N VAL A 77 -8.52 10.51 -6.59
CA VAL A 77 -8.21 10.18 -8.00
C VAL A 77 -8.53 8.71 -8.39
N GLY A 78 -9.07 7.91 -7.47
CA GLY A 78 -9.33 6.49 -7.72
C GLY A 78 -8.07 5.72 -8.13
N LYS A 79 -6.93 6.11 -7.58
CA LYS A 79 -5.64 5.40 -7.71
C LYS A 79 -5.40 4.65 -6.41
N VAL A 80 -4.97 3.41 -6.54
CA VAL A 80 -4.33 2.62 -5.49
C VAL A 80 -2.84 2.68 -5.72
#